data_AF-U3C1P6-F1
#
_entry.id   AF-U3C1P6-F1
#
_cell.length_a   1.000
_cell.length_b   1.000
_cell.length_c   1.000
_cell.angle_alpha   90.00
_cell.angle_beta   90.00
_cell.angle_gamma   90.00
#
_symmetry.space_group_name_H-M   'P 1'
#
loop_
_entity.id
_entity.type
_entity.pdbx_description
1 polymer ?
#
loop_
_entity_poly.entity_id
_entity_poly.type
_entity_poly.pdbx_seq_one_letter_code
_entity_poly.pdbx_strand_id
1 'polypeptide(L)'
;MWLIEFVDGHLHGVSIPLQNTFCLTGNKEVTKENQLSVPEYLPSNAGLDFAVENQVCIVKGLLRGDKPKKLVANRIYTFKGLRFFLFQEGNRSPRLRRLRSIQYAPILALSLLLNIGLVYGGFTFLQSQQQASLGGYLKQLNTGFIKDGKLHIFDKSILQQLPDYWRDNLQLIESDQYLRTTQFDIDLVSSYSGKHIKGKLVAQEDRDKIYIDTYEEDNQIMRLFGERGLMFSQQNGYWFVSDYAEAAQTLNRAGLGSLVKQLRSNDTRSENIPTSEFPYSIFYSTTSGRYIYDQQGRYWEGSTVPHLGVIQSISRDKVIFKDNQNTRVYFINR
;
A
#
# COMPACT_ATOMS: atom_id res chain seq x y z
N MET A 1 -44.80 48.37 53.23
CA MET A 1 -45.85 48.18 52.20
C MET A 1 -45.37 47.21 51.12
N TRP A 2 -46.26 46.47 50.43
CA TRP A 2 -45.88 45.67 49.25
C TRP A 2 -46.01 46.52 47.98
N LEU A 3 -45.05 46.42 47.06
CA LEU A 3 -45.08 47.07 45.76
C LEU A 3 -44.96 46.03 44.64
N ILE A 4 -45.62 46.30 43.52
CA ILE A 4 -45.43 45.58 42.26
C ILE A 4 -44.68 46.47 41.28
N GLU A 5 -43.65 45.95 40.62
CA GLU A 5 -42.91 46.64 39.57
C GLU A 5 -42.84 45.79 38.30
N PHE A 6 -43.03 46.44 37.15
CA PHE A 6 -42.97 45.79 35.85
C PHE A 6 -41.55 45.83 35.26
N VAL A 7 -41.12 44.71 34.71
CA VAL A 7 -39.73 44.47 34.29
C VAL A 7 -39.50 44.81 32.81
N ASP A 8 -40.54 44.91 32.01
CA ASP A 8 -40.42 44.98 30.54
C ASP A 8 -41.59 45.76 29.92
N GLY A 9 -41.44 46.17 28.67
CA GLY A 9 -42.46 46.89 27.90
C GLY A 9 -42.69 48.35 28.30
N HIS A 10 -43.80 48.93 27.85
CA HIS A 10 -44.27 50.29 28.13
C HIS A 10 -44.46 50.62 29.62
N LEU A 11 -44.62 49.61 30.49
CA LEU A 11 -44.74 49.80 31.94
C LEU A 11 -43.42 49.60 32.68
N HIS A 12 -42.31 49.43 31.95
CA HIS A 12 -41.00 49.19 32.56
C HIS A 12 -40.65 50.22 33.63
N GLY A 13 -40.32 49.75 34.83
CA GLY A 13 -39.94 50.60 35.96
C GLY A 13 -41.11 51.25 36.71
N VAL A 14 -42.34 51.14 36.19
CA VAL A 14 -43.54 51.60 36.91
C VAL A 14 -43.74 50.72 38.14
N SER A 15 -43.78 51.37 39.31
CA SER A 15 -43.97 50.73 40.61
C SER A 15 -45.28 51.18 41.22
N ILE A 16 -46.14 50.24 41.60
CA ILE A 16 -47.47 50.52 42.12
C ILE A 16 -47.58 49.93 43.53
N PRO A 17 -48.03 50.71 44.52
CA PRO A 17 -48.28 50.19 45.86
C PRO A 17 -49.48 49.24 45.84
N LEU A 18 -49.31 48.06 46.44
CA LEU A 18 -50.39 47.10 46.65
C LEU A 18 -51.08 47.41 47.98
N GLN A 19 -52.35 47.76 47.92
CA GLN A 19 -53.24 47.82 49.09
C GLN A 19 -53.67 46.39 49.51
N ASN A 20 -54.76 46.24 50.27
CA ASN A 20 -55.26 44.92 50.71
C ASN A 20 -55.66 44.02 49.52
N THR A 21 -56.23 44.60 48.48
CA THR A 21 -56.63 43.93 47.24
C THR A 21 -56.25 44.79 46.03
N PHE A 22 -55.75 44.16 44.96
CA PHE A 22 -55.40 44.83 43.71
C PHE A 22 -55.63 43.89 42.53
N CYS A 23 -56.21 44.37 41.43
CA CYS A 23 -56.51 43.57 40.24
C CYS A 23 -55.80 44.13 39.00
N LEU A 24 -55.06 43.29 38.28
CA LEU A 24 -54.63 43.60 36.92
C LEU A 24 -55.59 42.95 35.94
N THR A 25 -56.14 43.70 34.99
CA THR A 25 -57.09 43.18 33.99
C THR A 25 -56.69 43.55 32.57
N GLY A 26 -57.02 42.69 31.60
CA GLY A 26 -56.94 43.03 30.17
C GLY A 26 -58.14 43.82 29.65
N ASN A 27 -59.19 44.05 30.46
CA ASN A 27 -60.33 44.84 30.04
C ASN A 27 -59.99 46.32 29.97
N LYS A 28 -60.36 46.99 28.87
CA LYS A 28 -60.16 48.44 28.68
C LYS A 28 -60.97 49.29 29.67
N GLU A 29 -62.11 48.77 30.09
CA GLU A 29 -62.98 49.44 31.07
C GLU A 29 -62.69 48.90 32.47
N VAL A 30 -62.42 49.83 33.40
CA VAL A 30 -62.20 49.53 34.81
C VAL A 30 -63.56 49.56 35.52
N THR A 31 -63.94 48.44 36.15
CA THR A 31 -65.27 48.27 36.76
C THR A 31 -65.22 48.16 38.29
N LYS A 32 -64.04 48.00 38.87
CA LYS A 32 -63.82 47.83 40.32
C LYS A 32 -62.81 48.83 40.85
N GLU A 33 -62.91 49.18 42.13
CA GLU A 33 -61.86 49.90 42.85
C GLU A 33 -60.58 49.05 42.95
N ASN A 34 -59.41 49.69 42.96
CA ASN A 34 -58.08 49.04 42.97
C ASN A 34 -57.80 48.11 41.79
N GLN A 35 -58.31 48.46 40.61
CA GLN A 35 -58.07 47.72 39.37
C GLN A 35 -57.27 48.57 38.37
N LEU A 36 -56.25 47.96 37.76
CA LEU A 36 -55.46 48.56 36.69
C LEU A 36 -55.68 47.80 35.38
N SER A 37 -56.06 48.53 34.35
CA SER A 37 -56.21 48.04 32.98
C SER A 37 -54.85 47.99 32.27
N VAL A 38 -54.49 46.81 31.74
CA VAL A 38 -53.27 46.56 30.96
C VAL A 38 -53.59 45.75 29.69
N PRO A 39 -54.45 46.28 28.79
CA PRO A 39 -54.94 45.57 27.61
C PRO A 39 -53.85 45.28 26.58
N GLU A 40 -52.71 45.99 26.64
CA GLU A 40 -51.55 45.77 25.76
C GLU A 40 -50.82 44.44 26.07
N TYR A 41 -50.99 43.90 27.29
CA TYR A 41 -50.30 42.69 27.74
C TYR A 41 -51.26 41.55 28.07
N LEU A 42 -52.47 41.85 28.57
CA LEU A 42 -53.43 40.83 28.99
C LEU A 42 -54.63 40.80 28.04
N PRO A 43 -55.09 39.61 27.61
CA PRO A 43 -56.34 39.50 26.86
C PRO A 43 -57.52 39.88 27.76
N SER A 44 -58.62 40.37 27.17
CA SER A 44 -59.77 40.93 27.89
C SER A 44 -60.38 40.00 28.95
N ASN A 45 -60.28 38.68 28.75
CA ASN A 45 -60.78 37.68 29.69
C ASN A 45 -59.78 37.24 30.77
N ALA A 46 -58.60 37.86 30.84
CA ALA A 46 -57.58 37.53 31.83
C ALA A 46 -57.48 38.60 32.92
N GLY A 47 -57.40 38.13 34.16
CA GLY A 47 -57.15 38.94 35.33
C GLY A 47 -56.13 38.30 36.25
N LEU A 48 -55.39 39.13 36.99
CA LEU A 48 -54.58 38.70 38.12
C LEU A 48 -55.07 39.44 39.36
N ASP A 49 -55.65 38.69 40.29
CA ASP A 49 -56.15 39.22 41.55
C ASP A 49 -55.12 39.01 42.64
N PHE A 50 -54.57 40.09 43.15
CA PHE A 50 -53.60 40.12 44.24
C PHE A 50 -54.33 40.42 45.55
N ALA A 51 -54.04 39.62 46.57
CA ALA A 51 -54.49 39.83 47.94
C ALA A 51 -53.29 39.76 48.88
N VAL A 52 -53.25 40.65 49.87
CA VAL A 52 -52.24 40.64 50.93
C VAL A 52 -52.88 40.06 52.19
N GLU A 53 -52.60 38.79 52.47
CA GLU A 53 -53.10 38.06 53.64
C GLU A 53 -51.93 37.71 54.56
N ASN A 54 -52.00 38.07 55.85
CA ASN A 54 -50.96 37.73 56.85
C ASN A 54 -49.53 38.12 56.41
N GLN A 55 -49.36 39.34 55.87
CA GLN A 55 -48.11 39.87 55.29
C GLN A 55 -47.56 39.13 54.06
N VAL A 56 -48.33 38.17 53.52
CA VAL A 56 -47.98 37.39 52.34
C VAL A 56 -48.84 37.84 51.16
N CYS A 57 -48.21 38.13 50.02
CA CYS A 57 -48.95 38.38 48.79
C CYS A 57 -49.32 37.05 48.10
N ILE A 58 -50.61 36.86 47.85
CA ILE A 58 -51.20 35.73 47.13
C ILE A 58 -51.80 36.27 45.84
N VAL A 59 -51.63 35.53 44.74
CA VAL A 59 -52.27 35.86 43.46
C VAL A 59 -53.17 34.73 42.97
N LYS A 60 -54.35 35.09 42.46
CA LYS A 60 -55.24 34.20 41.68
C LYS A 60 -55.18 34.60 40.20
N GLY A 61 -55.41 33.63 39.31
CA GLY A 61 -55.28 33.82 37.85
C GLY A 61 -53.89 33.55 37.26
N LEU A 62 -52.84 33.45 38.09
CA LEU A 62 -51.48 33.16 37.62
C LEU A 62 -51.27 31.69 37.21
N LEU A 63 -52.02 30.77 37.80
CA LEU A 63 -52.02 29.34 37.50
C LEU A 63 -53.33 28.93 36.81
N ARG A 64 -53.31 27.85 36.04
CA ARG A 64 -54.54 27.27 35.45
C ARG A 64 -55.53 26.89 36.56
N GLY A 65 -56.79 27.29 36.38
CA GLY A 65 -57.90 26.99 37.30
C GLY A 65 -57.95 27.89 38.54
N ASP A 66 -57.44 29.13 38.45
CA ASP A 66 -57.50 30.18 39.49
C ASP A 66 -57.02 29.77 40.88
N LYS A 67 -56.14 28.75 40.94
CA LYS A 67 -55.54 28.30 42.18
C LYS A 67 -54.69 29.43 42.79
N PRO A 68 -54.90 29.77 44.08
CA PRO A 68 -54.11 30.80 44.74
C PRO A 68 -52.64 30.37 44.80
N LYS A 69 -51.74 31.28 44.44
CA LYS A 69 -50.30 31.07 44.50
C LYS A 69 -49.64 32.12 45.38
N LYS A 70 -48.90 31.68 46.39
CA LYS A 70 -48.04 32.53 47.20
C LYS A 70 -46.89 33.09 46.35
N LEU A 71 -46.76 34.41 46.34
CA LEU A 71 -45.69 35.10 45.65
C LEU A 71 -44.48 35.29 46.58
N VAL A 72 -43.30 35.19 45.99
CA VAL A 72 -42.01 35.36 46.66
C VAL A 72 -41.46 36.71 46.25
N ALA A 73 -41.03 37.52 47.23
CA ALA A 73 -40.42 38.81 46.95
C ALA A 73 -39.22 38.68 46.01
N ASN A 74 -39.02 39.68 45.15
CA ASN A 74 -37.90 39.83 44.23
C ASN A 74 -37.76 38.72 43.16
N ARG A 75 -38.73 37.80 43.09
CA ARG A 75 -38.85 36.82 42.02
C ARG A 75 -39.63 37.43 40.86
N ILE A 76 -39.06 37.31 39.66
CA ILE A 76 -39.72 37.74 38.43
C ILE A 76 -40.73 36.67 38.01
N TYR A 77 -41.97 37.08 37.86
CA TYR A 77 -43.08 36.29 37.36
C TYR A 77 -43.39 36.71 35.92
N THR A 78 -43.87 35.76 35.13
CA THR A 78 -44.25 35.99 33.74
C THR A 78 -45.62 35.40 33.51
N PHE A 79 -46.54 36.21 32.99
CA PHE A 79 -47.91 35.81 32.69
C PHE A 79 -48.37 36.46 31.40
N LYS A 80 -48.64 35.64 30.38
CA LYS A 80 -49.16 36.08 29.07
C LYS A 80 -48.41 37.27 28.44
N GLY A 81 -47.09 37.37 28.65
CA GLY A 81 -46.25 38.47 28.13
C GLY A 81 -45.97 39.57 29.15
N LEU A 82 -46.77 39.70 30.21
CA LEU A 82 -46.50 40.61 31.32
C LEU A 82 -45.41 40.04 32.23
N ARG A 83 -44.38 40.84 32.52
CA ARG A 83 -43.30 40.48 33.44
C ARG A 83 -43.27 41.44 34.62
N PHE A 84 -43.38 40.91 35.83
CA PHE A 84 -43.43 41.72 37.05
C PHE A 84 -42.75 41.01 38.21
N PHE A 85 -42.39 41.76 39.24
CA PHE A 85 -41.98 41.21 40.53
C PHE A 85 -42.58 42.05 41.66
N LEU A 86 -42.64 41.45 42.84
CA LEU A 86 -43.13 42.11 44.03
C LEU A 86 -41.99 42.28 45.03
N PHE A 87 -42.00 43.36 45.79
CA PHE A 87 -41.05 43.58 46.86
C PHE A 87 -41.69 44.37 47.99
N GLN A 88 -41.11 44.27 49.18
CA GLN A 88 -41.48 45.15 50.28
C GLN A 88 -40.67 46.44 50.17
N GLU A 89 -41.31 47.55 50.51
CA GLU A 89 -40.68 48.87 50.59
C GLU A 89 -39.34 48.81 51.35
N GLY A 90 -38.27 49.38 50.75
CA GLY A 90 -36.90 49.29 51.26
C GLY A 90 -36.12 48.03 50.86
N ASN A 91 -36.77 46.96 50.39
CA ASN A 91 -36.14 45.65 50.10
C ASN A 91 -36.21 45.25 48.61
N ARG A 92 -35.93 46.21 47.72
CA ARG A 92 -35.90 45.99 46.26
C ARG A 92 -34.60 45.30 45.81
N SER A 93 -34.70 44.08 45.28
CA SER A 93 -33.55 43.30 44.77
C SER A 93 -33.93 42.27 43.68
N PRO A 94 -34.51 42.69 42.54
CA PRO A 94 -35.03 41.77 41.53
C PRO A 94 -33.94 40.88 40.92
N ARG A 95 -34.26 39.59 40.72
CA ARG A 95 -33.35 38.59 40.13
C ARG A 95 -33.21 38.73 38.60
N LEU A 96 -32.83 39.90 38.10
CA LEU A 96 -32.76 40.24 36.66
C LEU A 96 -31.71 39.42 35.89
N ARG A 97 -30.57 39.07 36.51
CA ARG A 97 -29.49 38.31 35.85
C ARG A 97 -29.98 36.96 35.31
N ARG A 98 -30.79 36.25 36.10
CA ARG A 98 -31.35 34.95 35.72
C ARG A 98 -32.36 35.07 34.57
N LEU A 99 -33.12 36.15 34.51
CA LEU A 99 -34.06 36.40 33.41
C LEU A 99 -33.29 36.60 32.10
N ARG A 100 -32.28 37.47 32.11
CA ARG A 100 -31.44 37.75 30.93
C ARG A 100 -30.70 36.50 30.45
N SER A 101 -30.16 35.68 31.37
CA SER A 101 -29.47 34.45 30.97
C SER A 101 -30.40 33.45 30.26
N ILE A 102 -31.65 33.32 30.70
CA ILE A 102 -32.64 32.46 30.03
C ILE A 102 -33.05 33.03 28.68
N GLN A 103 -33.20 34.35 28.58
CA GLN A 103 -33.59 35.04 27.34
C GLN A 103 -32.56 34.87 26.22
N TYR A 104 -31.26 34.94 26.54
CA TYR A 104 -30.17 34.83 25.56
C TYR A 104 -29.59 33.42 25.41
N ALA A 105 -29.97 32.46 26.25
CA ALA A 105 -29.48 31.07 26.18
C ALA A 105 -29.64 30.42 24.80
N PRO A 106 -30.77 30.56 24.06
CA PRO A 106 -30.91 29.95 22.74
C PRO A 106 -29.90 30.50 21.72
N ILE A 107 -29.63 31.81 21.79
CA ILE A 107 -28.68 32.48 20.88
C ILE A 107 -27.25 32.00 21.16
N LEU A 108 -26.88 31.88 22.45
CA LEU A 108 -25.59 31.34 22.87
C LEU A 108 -25.42 29.86 22.47
N ALA A 109 -26.47 29.05 22.61
CA ALA A 109 -26.43 27.65 22.18
C ALA A 109 -26.26 27.53 20.66
N LEU A 110 -26.99 28.34 19.89
CA LEU A 110 -26.90 28.36 18.44
C LEU A 110 -25.50 28.79 17.97
N SER A 111 -24.94 29.85 18.56
CA SER A 111 -23.59 30.30 18.20
C SER A 111 -22.53 29.26 18.52
N LEU A 112 -22.64 28.56 19.66
CA LEU A 112 -21.74 27.48 20.03
C LEU A 112 -21.81 26.33 19.02
N LEU A 113 -23.01 25.87 18.67
CA LEU A 113 -23.21 24.80 17.69
C LEU A 113 -22.66 25.16 16.31
N LEU A 114 -22.85 26.41 15.89
CA LEU A 114 -22.33 26.90 14.61
C LEU A 114 -20.79 26.92 14.61
N ASN A 115 -20.16 27.35 15.69
CA ASN A 115 -18.69 27.32 15.81
C ASN A 115 -18.15 25.87 15.78
N ILE A 116 -18.80 24.95 16.49
CA ILE A 116 -18.44 23.52 16.46
C ILE A 116 -18.55 22.97 15.03
N GLY A 117 -19.65 23.29 14.34
CA GLY A 117 -19.87 22.88 12.96
C GLY A 117 -18.83 23.43 12.00
N LEU A 118 -18.46 24.71 12.14
CA LEU A 118 -17.42 25.35 11.33
C LEU A 118 -16.04 24.73 11.56
N VAL A 119 -15.66 24.47 12.82
CA VAL A 119 -14.39 23.83 13.14
C VAL A 119 -14.34 22.42 12.57
N TYR A 120 -15.40 21.63 12.76
CA TYR A 120 -15.48 20.28 12.23
C TYR A 120 -15.47 20.24 10.69
N GLY A 121 -16.21 21.15 10.04
CA GLY A 121 -16.23 21.28 8.59
C GLY A 121 -14.88 21.70 8.03
N GLY A 122 -14.21 22.68 8.65
CA GLY A 122 -12.87 23.11 8.26
C GLY A 122 -11.84 21.98 8.42
N PHE A 123 -11.89 21.23 9.52
CA PHE A 123 -11.00 20.10 9.76
C PHE A 123 -11.17 19.00 8.70
N THR A 124 -12.42 18.58 8.44
CA THR A 124 -12.70 17.52 7.45
C THR A 124 -12.35 17.95 6.02
N PHE A 125 -12.57 19.22 5.67
CA PHE A 125 -12.15 19.79 4.39
C PHE A 125 -10.61 19.75 4.22
N LEU A 126 -9.86 20.22 5.23
CA LEU A 126 -8.40 20.19 5.22
C LEU A 126 -7.86 18.75 5.12
N GLN A 127 -8.45 17.81 5.86
CA GLN A 127 -8.07 16.41 5.80
C GLN A 127 -8.31 15.80 4.41
N SER A 128 -9.46 16.08 3.80
CA SER A 128 -9.80 15.64 2.46
C SER A 128 -8.84 16.22 1.41
N GLN A 129 -8.52 17.50 1.51
CA GLN A 129 -7.56 18.16 0.63
C GLN A 129 -6.17 17.54 0.75
N GLN A 130 -5.69 17.29 1.97
CA GLN A 130 -4.41 16.60 2.20
C GLN A 130 -4.38 15.20 1.59
N GLN A 131 -5.44 14.40 1.77
CA GLN A 131 -5.54 13.07 1.19
C GLN A 131 -5.54 13.11 -0.34
N ALA A 132 -6.28 14.04 -0.95
CA ALA A 132 -6.32 14.21 -2.40
C ALA A 132 -4.95 14.62 -2.96
N SER A 133 -4.25 15.56 -2.30
CA SER A 133 -2.90 15.96 -2.68
C SER A 133 -1.90 14.82 -2.55
N LEU A 134 -1.93 14.06 -1.44
CA LEU A 134 -1.09 12.86 -1.27
C LEU A 134 -1.32 11.83 -2.36
N GLY A 135 -2.57 11.55 -2.72
CA GLY A 135 -2.90 10.66 -3.84
C GLY A 135 -2.35 11.17 -5.18
N GLY A 136 -2.39 12.47 -5.41
CA GLY A 136 -1.78 13.12 -6.58
C GLY A 136 -0.26 12.93 -6.63
N TYR A 137 0.43 13.19 -5.51
CA TYR A 137 1.88 13.03 -5.41
C TYR A 137 2.32 11.57 -5.57
N LEU A 138 1.59 10.61 -4.98
CA LEU A 138 1.86 9.18 -5.15
C LEU A 138 1.71 8.73 -6.61
N LYS A 139 0.72 9.27 -7.34
CA LYS A 139 0.58 9.00 -8.78
C LYS A 139 1.74 9.57 -9.59
N GLN A 140 2.21 10.78 -9.26
CA GLN A 140 3.35 11.42 -9.94
C GLN A 140 4.65 10.67 -9.71
N LEU A 141 4.83 10.07 -8.53
CA LEU A 141 6.02 9.28 -8.21
C LEU A 141 6.20 8.12 -9.19
N ASN A 142 5.11 7.48 -9.65
CA ASN A 142 4.99 6.42 -10.67
C ASN A 142 5.91 5.19 -10.47
N THR A 143 7.22 5.42 -10.42
CA THR A 143 8.28 4.45 -10.14
C THR A 143 9.23 5.01 -9.08
N GLY A 144 9.39 4.30 -7.97
CA GLY A 144 10.30 4.64 -6.88
C GLY A 144 10.23 3.59 -5.78
N PHE A 145 11.17 3.61 -4.84
CA PHE A 145 11.17 2.68 -3.71
C PHE A 145 11.57 3.39 -2.42
N ILE A 146 11.11 2.87 -1.28
CA ILE A 146 11.45 3.42 0.04
C ILE A 146 12.54 2.54 0.65
N LYS A 147 13.64 3.18 1.07
CA LYS A 147 14.73 2.53 1.79
C LYS A 147 15.35 3.52 2.77
N ASP A 148 15.69 3.03 3.96
CA ASP A 148 16.30 3.84 5.03
C ASP A 148 15.53 5.14 5.35
N GLY A 149 14.20 5.08 5.26
CA GLY A 149 13.31 6.23 5.50
C GLY A 149 13.32 7.29 4.39
N LYS A 150 14.02 7.05 3.27
CA LYS A 150 14.05 7.93 2.11
C LYS A 150 13.33 7.30 0.92
N LEU A 151 12.73 8.15 0.10
CA LEU A 151 12.07 7.78 -1.13
C LEU A 151 13.04 7.98 -2.29
N HIS A 152 13.46 6.87 -2.88
CA HIS A 152 14.33 6.83 -4.04
C HIS A 152 13.50 6.97 -5.31
N ILE A 153 13.86 7.96 -6.13
CA ILE A 153 13.16 8.31 -7.37
C ILE A 153 14.13 8.26 -8.55
N PHE A 154 13.60 7.93 -9.73
CA PHE A 154 14.42 7.76 -10.94
C PHE A 154 14.27 8.91 -11.93
N ASP A 155 13.24 9.75 -11.78
CA ASP A 155 12.98 10.88 -12.68
C ASP A 155 13.19 12.20 -11.94
N LYS A 156 14.14 12.99 -12.45
CA LYS A 156 14.48 14.32 -11.93
C LYS A 156 13.33 15.31 -12.10
N SER A 157 12.44 15.11 -13.06
CA SER A 157 11.28 15.98 -13.28
C SER A 157 10.31 15.97 -12.09
N ILE A 158 10.24 14.85 -11.36
CA ILE A 158 9.38 14.66 -10.19
C ILE A 158 9.83 15.55 -9.02
N LEU A 159 11.14 15.83 -8.89
CA LEU A 159 11.66 16.74 -7.85
C LEU A 159 11.13 18.17 -7.93
N GLN A 160 10.71 18.59 -9.14
CA GLN A 160 10.14 19.92 -9.37
C GLN A 160 8.63 19.96 -9.14
N GLN A 161 7.96 18.80 -9.20
CA GLN A 161 6.51 18.68 -9.02
C GLN A 161 6.11 18.43 -7.57
N LEU A 162 7.00 17.83 -6.78
CA LEU A 162 6.77 17.56 -5.37
C LEU A 162 7.02 18.81 -4.50
N PRO A 163 6.31 18.94 -3.37
CA PRO A 163 6.52 20.05 -2.44
C PRO A 163 7.95 20.08 -1.89
N ASP A 164 8.48 21.29 -1.67
CA ASP A 164 9.86 21.50 -1.25
C ASP A 164 10.23 20.73 0.04
N TYR A 165 9.28 20.58 0.97
CA TYR A 165 9.50 19.87 2.24
C TYR A 165 9.66 18.35 2.11
N TRP A 166 9.42 17.77 0.94
CA TRP A 166 9.73 16.35 0.67
C TRP A 166 11.18 16.15 0.22
N ARG A 167 11.87 17.21 -0.22
CA ARG A 167 13.20 17.10 -0.86
C ARG A 167 14.24 16.45 0.04
N ASP A 168 14.21 16.72 1.34
CA ASP A 168 15.15 16.16 2.31
C ASP A 168 15.02 14.64 2.47
N ASN A 169 13.83 14.10 2.11
CA ASN A 169 13.51 12.68 2.15
C ASN A 169 13.54 12.02 0.78
N LEU A 170 13.96 12.74 -0.28
CA LEU A 170 14.05 12.21 -1.65
C LEU A 170 15.50 11.98 -2.05
N GLN A 171 15.76 10.87 -2.73
CA GLN A 171 17.06 10.57 -3.30
C GLN A 171 16.93 10.23 -4.78
N LEU A 172 17.59 10.99 -5.64
CA LEU A 172 17.61 10.73 -7.08
C LEU A 172 18.59 9.60 -7.40
N ILE A 173 18.13 8.63 -8.19
CA ILE A 173 18.96 7.57 -8.76
C ILE A 173 19.16 7.86 -10.24
N GLU A 174 20.40 8.11 -10.65
CA GLU A 174 20.74 8.60 -12.00
C GLU A 174 20.87 7.50 -13.07
N SER A 175 20.68 6.23 -12.74
CA SER A 175 20.98 5.13 -13.67
C SER A 175 19.81 4.74 -14.57
N ASP A 176 20.05 4.76 -15.88
CA ASP A 176 19.19 4.25 -16.95
C ASP A 176 19.39 2.75 -17.24
N GLN A 177 20.40 2.13 -16.62
CA GLN A 177 20.81 0.75 -16.90
C GLN A 177 19.94 -0.31 -16.23
N TYR A 178 18.94 0.08 -15.44
CA TYR A 178 18.16 -0.84 -14.61
C TYR A 178 16.74 -0.99 -15.12
N LEU A 179 16.29 -2.25 -15.17
CA LEU A 179 14.89 -2.57 -15.37
C LEU A 179 14.10 -2.14 -14.14
N ARG A 180 13.04 -1.37 -14.38
CA ARG A 180 12.15 -0.86 -13.33
C ARG A 180 10.95 -1.80 -13.22
N THR A 181 10.69 -2.29 -12.03
CA THR A 181 9.50 -3.09 -11.77
C THR A 181 8.40 -2.22 -11.17
N THR A 182 7.15 -2.54 -11.50
CA THR A 182 5.97 -1.90 -10.91
C THR A 182 5.49 -2.60 -9.65
N GLN A 183 6.00 -3.82 -9.40
CA GLN A 183 5.68 -4.65 -8.25
C GLN A 183 6.96 -5.02 -7.50
N PHE A 184 6.83 -5.18 -6.19
CA PHE A 184 7.92 -5.65 -5.33
C PHE A 184 8.17 -7.15 -5.50
N ASP A 185 7.13 -7.91 -5.88
CA ASP A 185 7.24 -9.32 -6.18
C ASP A 185 7.60 -9.51 -7.65
N ILE A 186 8.75 -10.12 -7.89
CA ILE A 186 9.30 -10.35 -9.23
C ILE A 186 9.38 -11.86 -9.44
N ASP A 187 8.72 -12.35 -10.49
CA ASP A 187 8.86 -13.72 -10.94
C ASP A 187 9.94 -13.82 -12.04
N LEU A 188 10.81 -14.81 -11.91
CA LEU A 188 11.93 -15.04 -12.84
C LEU A 188 11.58 -16.21 -13.74
N VAL A 189 11.29 -15.92 -15.01
CA VAL A 189 10.86 -16.93 -15.99
C VAL A 189 11.80 -16.92 -17.19
N SER A 190 12.20 -18.12 -17.62
CA SER A 190 12.99 -18.31 -18.84
C SER A 190 12.15 -17.97 -20.06
N SER A 191 12.57 -16.97 -20.85
CA SER A 191 11.91 -16.61 -22.11
C SER A 191 11.90 -17.77 -23.12
N TYR A 192 12.89 -18.66 -23.08
CA TYR A 192 13.00 -19.80 -23.97
C TYR A 192 12.08 -20.97 -23.58
N SER A 193 12.06 -21.33 -22.29
CA SER A 193 11.35 -22.54 -21.83
C SER A 193 10.01 -22.27 -21.14
N GLY A 194 9.73 -21.03 -20.77
CA GLY A 194 8.57 -20.64 -19.95
C GLY A 194 8.61 -21.15 -18.51
N LYS A 195 9.72 -21.76 -18.06
CA LYS A 195 9.87 -22.30 -16.70
C LYS A 195 10.49 -21.29 -15.75
N HIS A 196 10.15 -21.39 -14.47
CA HIS A 196 10.76 -20.58 -13.41
C HIS A 196 12.26 -20.85 -13.29
N ILE A 197 13.03 -19.77 -13.13
CA ILE A 197 14.47 -19.80 -12.91
C ILE A 197 14.74 -19.60 -11.43
N LYS A 198 15.62 -20.43 -10.85
CA LYS A 198 16.09 -20.21 -9.48
C LYS A 198 17.05 -19.02 -9.47
N GLY A 199 16.69 -17.98 -8.74
CA GLY A 199 17.56 -16.83 -8.46
C GLY A 199 17.90 -16.73 -6.98
N LYS A 200 18.98 -16.01 -6.66
CA LYS A 200 19.34 -15.61 -5.29
C LYS A 200 19.24 -14.09 -5.17
N LEU A 201 18.44 -13.61 -4.21
CA LEU A 201 18.39 -12.20 -3.86
C LEU A 201 19.54 -11.86 -2.91
N VAL A 202 20.28 -10.79 -3.21
CA VAL A 202 21.36 -10.26 -2.37
C VAL A 202 21.13 -8.76 -2.19
N ALA A 203 20.87 -8.35 -0.95
CA ALA A 203 20.71 -6.94 -0.61
C ALA A 203 22.05 -6.20 -0.64
N GLN A 204 22.07 -5.00 -1.21
CA GLN A 204 23.18 -4.05 -1.13
C GLN A 204 22.72 -2.74 -0.47
N GLU A 205 23.59 -1.75 -0.28
CA GLU A 205 23.23 -0.47 0.32
C GLU A 205 22.24 0.33 -0.53
N ASP A 206 22.38 0.33 -1.84
CA ASP A 206 21.57 1.16 -2.75
C ASP A 206 20.44 0.37 -3.44
N ARG A 207 20.54 -0.96 -3.50
CA ARG A 207 19.57 -1.81 -4.22
C ARG A 207 19.65 -3.28 -3.85
N ASP A 208 18.66 -4.04 -4.27
CA ASP A 208 18.73 -5.51 -4.26
C ASP A 208 19.20 -6.02 -5.62
N LYS A 209 20.02 -7.07 -5.62
CA LYS A 209 20.49 -7.75 -6.82
C LYS A 209 19.93 -9.17 -6.88
N ILE A 210 19.39 -9.53 -8.03
CA ILE A 210 18.98 -10.89 -8.35
C ILE A 210 20.12 -11.56 -9.11
N TYR A 211 20.74 -12.57 -8.50
CA TYR A 211 21.74 -13.41 -9.15
C TYR A 211 21.05 -14.63 -9.76
N ILE A 212 21.29 -14.86 -11.05
CA ILE A 212 20.76 -15.99 -11.81
C ILE A 212 21.94 -16.79 -12.33
N ASP A 213 21.92 -18.11 -12.13
CA ASP A 213 22.87 -18.99 -12.79
C ASP A 213 22.40 -19.27 -14.22
N THR A 214 23.11 -18.69 -15.19
CA THR A 214 22.82 -18.81 -16.62
C THR A 214 23.56 -19.96 -17.28
N TYR A 215 24.42 -20.69 -16.53
CA TYR A 215 25.36 -21.67 -17.09
C TYR A 215 26.19 -21.10 -18.25
N GLU A 216 26.42 -19.79 -18.26
CA GLU A 216 27.09 -19.12 -19.39
C GLU A 216 28.52 -19.62 -19.57
N GLU A 217 29.23 -19.88 -18.47
CA GLU A 217 30.58 -20.44 -18.48
C GLU A 217 30.61 -21.84 -19.12
N ASP A 218 29.70 -22.73 -18.70
CA ASP A 218 29.58 -24.08 -19.28
C ASP A 218 29.22 -24.02 -20.77
N ASN A 219 28.27 -23.16 -21.15
CA ASN A 219 27.90 -22.96 -22.56
C ASN A 219 29.06 -22.43 -23.41
N GLN A 220 29.88 -21.53 -22.86
CA GLN A 220 31.08 -21.03 -23.53
C GLN A 220 32.11 -22.14 -23.73
N ILE A 221 32.35 -22.99 -22.72
CA ILE A 221 33.24 -24.15 -22.81
C ILE A 221 32.75 -25.13 -23.88
N MET A 222 31.47 -25.50 -23.85
CA MET A 222 30.87 -26.41 -24.82
C MET A 222 31.01 -25.89 -26.26
N ARG A 223 30.80 -24.59 -26.47
CA ARG A 223 31.00 -23.94 -27.78
C ARG A 223 32.45 -24.03 -28.23
N LEU A 224 33.39 -23.64 -27.36
CA LEU A 224 34.83 -23.64 -27.67
C LEU A 224 35.34 -25.04 -28.02
N PHE A 225 34.90 -26.05 -27.29
CA PHE A 225 35.28 -27.44 -27.58
C PHE A 225 34.61 -27.97 -28.84
N GLY A 226 33.32 -27.66 -29.06
CA GLY A 226 32.59 -28.03 -30.27
C GLY A 226 33.20 -27.43 -31.55
N GLU A 227 33.60 -26.15 -31.53
CA GLU A 227 34.27 -25.48 -32.66
C GLU A 227 35.63 -26.10 -33.01
N ARG A 228 36.30 -26.72 -32.03
CA ARG A 228 37.57 -27.43 -32.21
C ARG A 228 37.39 -28.92 -32.49
N GLY A 229 36.16 -29.42 -32.54
CA GLY A 229 35.89 -30.85 -32.75
C GLY A 229 36.32 -31.73 -31.58
N LEU A 230 36.54 -31.15 -30.39
CA LEU A 230 36.88 -31.91 -29.19
C LEU A 230 35.66 -32.64 -28.68
N MET A 231 35.77 -33.94 -28.41
CA MET A 231 34.72 -34.68 -27.73
C MET A 231 34.81 -34.40 -26.23
N PHE A 232 33.68 -34.05 -25.61
CA PHE A 232 33.64 -33.71 -24.20
C PHE A 232 32.41 -34.28 -23.49
N SER A 233 32.54 -34.51 -22.18
CA SER A 233 31.42 -34.81 -21.28
C SER A 233 31.66 -34.20 -19.90
N GLN A 234 30.61 -33.70 -19.25
CA GLN A 234 30.70 -33.12 -17.92
C GLN A 234 30.18 -34.13 -16.89
N GLN A 235 31.00 -34.46 -15.88
CA GLN A 235 30.59 -35.32 -14.77
C GLN A 235 31.16 -34.78 -13.45
N ASN A 236 30.32 -34.63 -12.44
CA ASN A 236 30.70 -34.19 -11.09
C ASN A 236 31.56 -32.91 -11.06
N GLY A 237 31.27 -31.93 -11.93
CA GLY A 237 32.01 -30.67 -12.00
C GLY A 237 33.37 -30.75 -12.71
N TYR A 238 33.69 -31.87 -13.36
CA TYR A 238 34.87 -32.03 -14.22
C TYR A 238 34.47 -32.23 -15.68
N TRP A 239 35.27 -31.67 -16.57
CA TRP A 239 35.13 -31.80 -18.02
C TRP A 239 36.10 -32.85 -18.53
N PHE A 240 35.55 -33.98 -18.99
CA PHE A 240 36.31 -35.07 -19.60
C PHE A 240 36.42 -34.83 -21.10
N VAL A 241 37.64 -34.68 -21.60
CA VAL A 241 37.93 -34.28 -22.99
C VAL A 241 38.77 -35.32 -23.72
N SER A 242 38.59 -35.43 -25.03
CA SER A 242 39.35 -36.36 -25.88
C SER A 242 40.84 -36.03 -25.97
N ASP A 243 41.18 -34.74 -26.02
CA ASP A 243 42.57 -34.26 -25.99
C ASP A 243 42.71 -33.17 -24.92
N TYR A 244 43.45 -33.49 -23.87
CA TYR A 244 43.68 -32.57 -22.76
C TYR A 244 44.52 -31.36 -23.17
N ALA A 245 45.54 -31.57 -24.00
CA ALA A 245 46.48 -30.50 -24.36
C ALA A 245 45.79 -29.47 -25.26
N GLU A 246 45.03 -29.93 -26.24
CA GLU A 246 44.26 -29.05 -27.13
C GLU A 246 43.12 -28.33 -26.39
N ALA A 247 42.40 -29.03 -25.50
CA ALA A 247 41.38 -28.42 -24.66
C ALA A 247 41.96 -27.35 -23.72
N ALA A 248 43.08 -27.65 -23.05
CA ALA A 248 43.76 -26.70 -22.16
C ALA A 248 44.26 -25.47 -22.91
N GLN A 249 44.82 -25.66 -24.12
CA GLN A 249 45.26 -24.55 -24.95
C GLN A 249 44.08 -23.69 -25.42
N THR A 250 42.96 -24.32 -25.77
CA THR A 250 41.74 -23.63 -26.21
C THR A 250 41.16 -22.76 -25.09
N LEU A 251 41.05 -23.29 -23.87
CA LEU A 251 40.59 -22.50 -22.71
C LEU A 251 41.55 -21.35 -22.38
N ASN A 252 42.86 -21.58 -22.40
CA ASN A 252 43.85 -20.54 -22.15
C ASN A 252 43.78 -19.40 -23.18
N ARG A 253 43.61 -19.72 -24.47
CA ARG A 253 43.46 -18.72 -25.53
C ARG A 253 42.16 -17.92 -25.41
N ALA A 254 41.10 -18.52 -24.87
CA ALA A 254 39.83 -17.86 -24.63
C ALA A 254 39.78 -17.06 -23.31
N GLY A 255 40.89 -16.98 -22.56
CA GLY A 255 40.94 -16.29 -21.26
C GLY A 255 40.35 -17.08 -20.09
N LEU A 256 39.96 -18.35 -20.31
CA LEU A 256 39.36 -19.25 -19.31
C LEU A 256 40.39 -20.19 -18.65
N GLY A 257 41.65 -19.74 -18.53
CA GLY A 257 42.76 -20.58 -18.07
C GLY A 257 42.61 -21.12 -16.63
N SER A 258 41.82 -20.45 -15.79
CA SER A 258 41.48 -20.93 -14.44
C SER A 258 40.77 -22.28 -14.44
N LEU A 259 40.02 -22.58 -15.51
CA LEU A 259 39.17 -23.77 -15.65
C LEU A 259 39.92 -25.00 -16.14
N VAL A 260 41.18 -24.85 -16.57
CA VAL A 260 42.05 -25.98 -16.96
C VAL A 260 42.21 -27.01 -15.82
N LYS A 261 42.11 -26.57 -14.56
CA LYS A 261 42.17 -27.45 -13.38
C LYS A 261 41.00 -28.44 -13.30
N GLN A 262 39.88 -28.11 -13.95
CA GLN A 262 38.66 -28.93 -14.03
C GLN A 262 38.66 -29.85 -15.24
N LEU A 263 39.67 -29.79 -16.12
CA LEU A 263 39.83 -30.73 -17.22
C LEU A 263 40.39 -32.06 -16.75
N ARG A 264 39.87 -33.15 -17.31
CA ARG A 264 40.40 -34.51 -17.19
C ARG A 264 40.49 -35.12 -18.58
N SER A 265 41.55 -35.87 -18.85
CA SER A 265 41.60 -36.67 -20.06
C SER A 265 40.58 -37.81 -19.94
N ASN A 266 39.83 -38.06 -21.01
CA ASN A 266 39.00 -39.24 -21.11
C ASN A 266 39.92 -40.43 -21.43
N ASP A 267 40.60 -40.96 -20.41
CA ASP A 267 41.62 -42.03 -20.49
C ASP A 267 41.07 -43.41 -20.88
N THR A 268 40.00 -43.47 -21.66
CA THR A 268 39.89 -44.54 -22.66
C THR A 268 40.81 -44.16 -23.80
N ARG A 269 42.07 -44.63 -23.77
CA ARG A 269 42.98 -44.61 -24.93
C ARG A 269 42.29 -45.33 -26.10
N SER A 270 41.49 -44.58 -26.84
CA SER A 270 41.02 -44.93 -28.16
C SER A 270 42.03 -44.35 -29.14
N GLU A 271 42.97 -45.17 -29.60
CA GLU A 271 43.82 -44.75 -30.72
C GLU A 271 42.93 -44.64 -31.97
N ASN A 272 42.91 -43.47 -32.60
CA ASN A 272 42.19 -43.28 -33.84
C ASN A 272 42.98 -43.92 -34.99
N ILE A 273 42.33 -44.76 -35.77
CA ILE A 273 42.95 -45.46 -36.90
C ILE A 273 42.79 -44.58 -38.16
N PRO A 274 43.87 -44.12 -38.80
CA PRO A 274 43.78 -43.35 -40.03
C PRO A 274 43.25 -44.24 -41.18
N THR A 275 42.54 -43.63 -42.15
CA THR A 275 41.94 -44.34 -43.30
C THR A 275 42.94 -45.15 -44.13
N SER A 276 44.21 -44.76 -44.13
CA SER A 276 45.29 -45.50 -44.78
C SER A 276 45.58 -46.86 -44.14
N GLU A 277 45.30 -47.01 -42.84
CA GLU A 277 45.56 -48.23 -42.07
C GLU A 277 44.37 -49.21 -42.07
N PHE A 278 43.18 -48.74 -42.45
CA PHE A 278 41.99 -49.58 -42.60
C PHE A 278 41.22 -49.27 -43.91
N PRO A 279 41.78 -49.63 -45.09
CA PRO A 279 41.23 -49.28 -46.40
C PRO A 279 40.15 -50.27 -46.88
N TYR A 280 39.28 -50.75 -45.98
CA TYR A 280 38.34 -51.83 -46.25
C TYR A 280 36.89 -51.40 -46.08
N SER A 281 36.01 -51.81 -46.99
CA SER A 281 34.55 -51.67 -46.85
C SER A 281 33.96 -52.85 -46.06
N ILE A 282 33.09 -52.58 -45.08
CA ILE A 282 32.52 -53.61 -44.19
C ILE A 282 31.00 -53.74 -44.42
N PHE A 283 30.51 -54.96 -44.71
CA PHE A 283 29.07 -55.26 -44.88
C PHE A 283 28.64 -56.51 -44.10
N TYR A 284 27.62 -56.37 -43.25
CA TYR A 284 27.07 -57.51 -42.49
C TYR A 284 26.15 -58.35 -43.37
N SER A 285 26.47 -59.64 -43.58
CA SER A 285 25.54 -60.57 -44.23
C SER A 285 24.64 -61.23 -43.19
N THR A 286 23.34 -61.02 -43.34
CA THR A 286 22.30 -61.66 -42.54
C THR A 286 22.19 -63.17 -42.81
N THR A 287 22.73 -63.65 -43.93
CA THR A 287 22.62 -65.05 -44.38
C THR A 287 23.71 -65.94 -43.81
N SER A 288 24.93 -65.43 -43.65
CA SER A 288 26.06 -66.21 -43.08
C SER A 288 26.33 -65.91 -41.60
N GLY A 289 25.65 -64.92 -41.02
CA GLY A 289 25.96 -64.40 -39.69
C GLY A 289 27.38 -63.83 -39.59
N ARG A 290 27.98 -63.50 -40.74
CA ARG A 290 29.38 -63.08 -40.93
C ARG A 290 29.42 -62.01 -42.03
N TYR A 291 30.56 -61.36 -42.21
CA TYR A 291 30.77 -60.37 -43.26
C TYR A 291 31.19 -61.09 -44.58
N ILE A 292 30.65 -60.74 -45.76
CA ILE A 292 30.83 -61.46 -47.07
C ILE A 292 31.49 -60.56 -48.15
N TYR A 293 32.21 -61.17 -49.11
CA TYR A 293 33.09 -60.66 -50.20
C TYR A 293 32.45 -60.35 -51.60
N ASP A 294 32.98 -59.34 -52.33
CA ASP A 294 33.13 -59.27 -53.82
C ASP A 294 34.54 -58.80 -54.32
N GLN A 295 35.05 -59.42 -55.41
CA GLN A 295 36.44 -59.43 -55.94
C GLN A 295 37.01 -58.11 -56.48
N GLN A 296 36.25 -57.01 -56.51
CA GLN A 296 36.67 -55.76 -57.18
C GLN A 296 36.92 -54.56 -56.24
N GLY A 297 36.70 -54.71 -54.92
CA GLY A 297 37.03 -53.72 -53.89
C GLY A 297 37.79 -54.36 -52.74
N ARG A 298 38.76 -53.66 -52.12
CA ARG A 298 39.48 -54.20 -50.96
C ARG A 298 38.51 -54.30 -49.77
N TYR A 299 38.34 -55.49 -49.19
CA TYR A 299 37.48 -55.76 -48.03
C TYR A 299 38.18 -56.79 -47.12
N TRP A 300 37.80 -56.82 -45.84
CA TRP A 300 38.40 -57.65 -44.80
C TRP A 300 37.45 -58.77 -44.36
N GLU A 301 37.94 -60.00 -44.24
CA GLU A 301 37.17 -61.16 -43.76
C GLU A 301 37.72 -61.70 -42.44
N GLY A 302 36.93 -61.60 -41.37
CA GLY A 302 37.27 -62.09 -40.03
C GLY A 302 37.04 -61.07 -38.92
N SER A 303 36.94 -61.53 -37.67
CA SER A 303 36.76 -60.66 -36.50
C SER A 303 38.05 -60.02 -36.01
N THR A 304 39.22 -60.51 -36.41
CA THR A 304 40.53 -60.00 -35.98
C THR A 304 41.22 -59.36 -37.17
N VAL A 305 41.71 -58.13 -37.03
CA VAL A 305 42.49 -57.41 -38.05
C VAL A 305 43.95 -57.28 -37.58
N PRO A 306 44.94 -57.68 -38.39
CA PRO A 306 46.36 -57.53 -38.08
C PRO A 306 46.67 -56.09 -37.67
N HIS A 307 47.45 -55.93 -36.60
CA HIS A 307 47.85 -54.62 -36.05
C HIS A 307 46.73 -53.72 -35.51
N LEU A 308 45.44 -54.08 -35.65
CA LEU A 308 44.31 -53.28 -35.13
C LEU A 308 43.56 -53.99 -34.00
N GLY A 309 43.54 -55.33 -33.99
CA GLY A 309 42.92 -56.14 -32.95
C GLY A 309 41.56 -56.72 -33.35
N VAL A 310 40.77 -57.13 -32.37
CA VAL A 310 39.47 -57.77 -32.59
C VAL A 310 38.37 -56.72 -32.71
N ILE A 311 37.57 -56.79 -33.77
CA ILE A 311 36.36 -55.98 -33.97
C ILE A 311 35.36 -56.30 -32.84
N GLN A 312 35.09 -55.31 -32.00
CA GLN A 312 34.12 -55.40 -30.90
C GLN A 312 32.73 -54.93 -31.34
N SER A 313 32.68 -53.84 -32.11
CA SER A 313 31.42 -53.31 -32.60
C SER A 313 31.62 -52.50 -33.88
N ILE A 314 30.58 -52.51 -34.72
CA ILE A 314 30.48 -51.70 -35.93
C ILE A 314 29.17 -50.93 -35.83
N SER A 315 29.27 -49.59 -35.83
CA SER A 315 28.14 -48.68 -35.93
C SER A 315 28.18 -47.92 -37.27
N ARG A 316 27.18 -47.10 -37.52
CA ARG A 316 27.04 -46.36 -38.78
C ARG A 316 28.18 -45.37 -39.05
N ASP A 317 28.81 -44.90 -37.99
CA ASP A 317 29.78 -43.81 -37.94
C ASP A 317 31.19 -44.27 -37.53
N LYS A 318 31.35 -45.48 -37.00
CA LYS A 318 32.65 -45.99 -36.54
C LYS A 318 32.71 -47.51 -36.42
N VAL A 319 33.94 -48.01 -36.36
CA VAL A 319 34.30 -49.39 -36.05
C VAL A 319 35.24 -49.38 -34.85
N ILE A 320 34.96 -50.21 -33.85
CA ILE A 320 35.76 -50.31 -32.63
C ILE A 320 36.53 -51.62 -32.63
N PHE A 321 37.85 -51.53 -32.51
CA PHE A 321 38.77 -52.64 -32.36
C PHE A 321 39.31 -52.69 -30.93
N LYS A 322 39.65 -53.89 -30.46
CA LYS A 322 40.27 -54.10 -29.16
C LYS A 322 41.46 -55.04 -29.28
N ASP A 323 42.61 -54.57 -28.83
CA ASP A 323 43.83 -55.34 -28.69
C ASP A 323 44.23 -55.35 -27.21
N ASN A 324 43.89 -56.44 -26.51
CA ASN A 324 44.11 -56.59 -25.08
C ASN A 324 43.54 -55.42 -24.23
N GLN A 325 44.39 -54.48 -23.80
CA GLN A 325 44.03 -53.30 -23.00
C GLN A 325 43.79 -52.03 -23.83
N ASN A 326 44.16 -52.02 -25.11
CA ASN A 326 44.02 -50.86 -25.99
C ASN A 326 42.73 -50.96 -26.80
N THR A 327 41.96 -49.87 -26.81
CA THR A 327 40.82 -49.72 -27.71
C THR A 327 41.29 -48.90 -28.91
N ARG A 328 40.91 -49.26 -30.12
CA ARG A 328 41.18 -48.47 -31.32
C ARG A 328 39.88 -48.19 -32.04
N VAL A 329 39.71 -47.00 -32.59
CA VAL A 329 38.47 -46.59 -33.23
C VAL A 329 38.78 -46.09 -34.63
N TYR A 330 38.11 -46.68 -35.62
CA TYR A 330 38.10 -46.18 -37.00
C TYR A 330 36.79 -45.43 -37.22
N PHE A 331 36.86 -44.16 -37.60
CA PHE A 331 35.66 -43.40 -37.97
C PHE A 331 35.36 -43.57 -39.46
N ILE A 332 34.11 -43.93 -39.78
CA ILE A 332 33.65 -44.07 -41.16
C ILE A 332 33.27 -42.67 -41.65
N ASN A 333 34.21 -42.02 -42.34
CA ASN A 333 33.94 -40.77 -43.04
C ASN A 333 32.95 -41.04 -44.19
N ARG A 334 31.89 -40.22 -44.29
CA ARG A 334 30.96 -40.26 -45.42
C ARG A 334 31.52 -39.55 -46.64
#